data_AF-A0A2S8G7X6-F1
#
_entry.id   AF-A0A2S8G7X6-F1
#
_cell.length_a   1.000
_cell.length_b   1.000
_cell.length_c   1.000
_cell.angle_alpha   90.00
_cell.angle_beta   90.00
_cell.angle_gamma   90.00
#
_symmetry.space_group_name_H-M   'P 1'
#
loop_
_entity.id
_entity.type
_entity.pdbx_description
1 polymer ?
#
loop_
_entity_poly.entity_id
_entity_poly.type
_entity_poly.pdbx_seq_one_letter_code
_entity_poly.pdbx_strand_id
1 'polypeptide(L)'
;MIFHRPFDLQTLDHVARISLPCLAARAKEHHYPWDLAELFPEPNSRISFVGYGSLINLMSARRSFSDEVVRCARPVVVLGARRIYEYVMSPRGRGIYGVDHRQGGYGVLNARVSKDDWFNGVEFQLDIDAFQSLQIRESAYDLLPAWTVDWEQDVQEPHLSYFLSCRRETFGGRQTIDSGILPHPKYHEVCEDGCRAVSGDFLNAFRASTWVRNVRMSDTPEPHHPARSDDSGQSPIVAE
;
A
#
# COMPACT_ATOMS: atom_id res chain seq x y z
N MET A 1 -4.10 17.24 -10.44
CA MET A 1 -4.48 17.69 -9.09
C MET A 1 -3.17 17.77 -8.32
N ILE A 2 -2.77 18.94 -7.87
CA ILE A 2 -1.49 19.15 -7.16
C ILE A 2 -1.86 19.51 -5.73
N PHE A 3 -1.39 18.71 -4.77
CA PHE A 3 -1.69 18.85 -3.35
C PHE A 3 -0.56 19.68 -2.69
N HIS A 4 -0.91 20.79 -2.03
CA HIS A 4 0.07 21.83 -1.63
C HIS A 4 0.29 21.97 -0.12
N ARG A 5 -0.32 21.13 0.72
CA ARG A 5 -0.16 21.24 2.18
C ARG A 5 0.82 20.22 2.72
N PRO A 6 1.85 20.63 3.49
CA PRO A 6 2.73 19.68 4.15
C PRO A 6 1.95 18.94 5.24
N PHE A 7 2.07 17.63 5.25
CA PHE A 7 1.38 16.78 6.22
C PHE A 7 2.17 16.79 7.53
N ASP A 8 1.54 17.26 8.61
CA ASP A 8 2.18 17.32 9.92
C ASP A 8 2.11 15.97 10.64
N LEU A 9 3.26 15.35 10.88
CA LEU A 9 3.35 14.12 11.68
C LEU A 9 2.81 14.29 13.11
N GLN A 10 2.78 15.52 13.65
CA GLN A 10 2.14 15.79 14.95
C GLN A 10 0.63 15.55 14.90
N THR A 11 -0.01 15.71 13.75
CA THR A 11 -1.42 15.37 13.55
C THR A 11 -1.65 13.87 13.72
N LEU A 12 -0.71 13.01 13.29
CA LEU A 12 -0.80 11.56 13.56
C LEU A 12 -0.69 11.24 15.03
N ASP A 13 0.21 11.91 15.75
CA ASP A 13 0.31 11.74 17.21
C ASP A 13 -0.97 12.17 17.92
N HIS A 14 -1.65 13.20 17.43
CA HIS A 14 -2.96 13.61 17.95
C HIS A 14 -4.02 12.55 17.66
N VAL A 15 -4.12 12.10 16.40
CA VAL A 15 -5.09 11.09 15.97
C VAL A 15 -4.87 9.75 16.67
N ALA A 16 -3.62 9.34 16.88
CA ALA A 16 -3.27 8.13 17.63
C ALA A 16 -3.67 8.20 19.12
N ARG A 17 -3.84 9.41 19.67
CA ARG A 17 -4.34 9.62 21.05
C ARG A 17 -5.86 9.70 21.12
N ILE A 18 -6.56 9.83 20.00
CA ILE A 18 -8.02 9.74 19.98
C ILE A 18 -8.40 8.32 20.37
N SER A 19 -9.22 8.19 21.42
CA SER A 19 -9.78 6.90 21.82
C SER A 19 -10.78 6.45 20.75
N LEU A 20 -10.30 5.70 19.77
CA LEU A 20 -11.14 5.13 18.72
C LEU A 20 -12.02 4.00 19.30
N PRO A 21 -13.29 3.90 18.89
CA PRO A 21 -14.13 2.77 19.26
C PRO A 21 -13.50 1.45 18.80
N CYS A 22 -13.78 0.37 19.54
CA CYS A 22 -13.37 -0.97 19.14
C CYS A 22 -13.92 -1.29 17.74
N LEU A 23 -13.01 -1.57 16.82
CA LEU A 23 -13.34 -1.79 15.41
C LEU A 23 -14.24 -3.01 15.20
N ALA A 24 -14.00 -4.09 15.96
CA ALA A 24 -14.80 -5.32 15.93
C ALA A 24 -16.26 -5.11 16.36
N ALA A 25 -16.54 -4.03 17.10
CA ALA A 25 -17.92 -3.67 17.47
C ALA A 25 -18.63 -2.84 16.39
N ARG A 26 -17.91 -2.37 15.36
CA ARG A 26 -18.43 -1.47 14.32
C ARG A 26 -18.48 -2.11 12.94
N ALA A 27 -17.60 -3.08 12.68
CA ALA A 27 -17.44 -3.67 11.38
C ALA A 27 -17.03 -5.14 11.48
N LYS A 28 -17.48 -5.92 10.49
CA LYS A 28 -17.15 -7.34 10.38
C LYS A 28 -15.93 -7.52 9.47
N GLU A 29 -15.07 -8.47 9.79
CA GLU A 29 -14.05 -8.94 8.84
C GLU A 29 -14.68 -9.88 7.81
N HIS A 30 -14.30 -9.75 6.54
CA HIS A 30 -14.79 -10.63 5.49
C HIS A 30 -13.65 -11.51 4.96
N HIS A 31 -13.74 -12.81 5.25
CA HIS A 31 -12.74 -13.77 4.79
C HIS A 31 -12.88 -14.07 3.30
N TYR A 32 -11.78 -14.35 2.62
CA TYR A 32 -11.81 -14.77 1.21
C TYR A 32 -12.33 -16.22 1.05
N PRO A 33 -13.18 -16.52 0.04
CA PRO A 33 -13.79 -15.57 -0.90
C PRO A 33 -14.91 -14.74 -0.22
N TRP A 34 -14.99 -13.46 -0.55
CA TRP A 34 -15.96 -12.55 0.07
C TRP A 34 -17.39 -12.84 -0.42
N ASP A 35 -18.34 -12.71 0.49
CA ASP A 35 -19.77 -12.74 0.17
C ASP A 35 -20.20 -11.35 -0.31
N LEU A 36 -20.42 -11.21 -1.62
CA LEU A 36 -20.82 -9.94 -2.22
C LEU A 36 -22.25 -9.53 -1.85
N ALA A 37 -23.13 -10.49 -1.53
CA ALA A 37 -24.49 -10.16 -1.10
C ALA A 37 -24.50 -9.56 0.31
N GLU A 38 -23.59 -10.01 1.18
CA GLU A 38 -23.37 -9.40 2.49
C GLU A 38 -22.75 -7.99 2.37
N LEU A 39 -21.77 -7.82 1.49
CA LEU A 39 -21.07 -6.55 1.30
C LEU A 39 -21.95 -5.49 0.60
N PHE A 40 -22.85 -5.90 -0.27
CA PHE A 40 -23.71 -5.03 -1.08
C PHE A 40 -25.19 -5.44 -0.94
N PRO A 41 -25.80 -5.21 0.23
CA PRO A 41 -27.19 -5.59 0.46
C PRO A 41 -28.18 -4.78 -0.39
N GLU A 42 -27.79 -3.58 -0.83
CA GLU A 42 -28.61 -2.69 -1.66
C GLU A 42 -27.93 -2.41 -3.03
N PRO A 43 -28.71 -2.18 -4.11
CA PRO A 43 -28.17 -1.99 -5.46
C PRO A 43 -27.14 -0.85 -5.62
N ASN A 44 -27.24 0.18 -4.79
CA ASN A 44 -26.37 1.36 -4.83
C ASN A 44 -25.38 1.42 -3.64
N SER A 45 -25.26 0.33 -2.87
CA SER A 45 -24.26 0.26 -1.80
C SER A 45 -22.86 0.53 -2.35
N ARG A 46 -22.09 1.28 -1.57
CA ARG A 46 -20.68 1.56 -1.84
C ARG A 46 -19.89 1.20 -0.59
N ILE A 47 -18.69 0.68 -0.79
CA ILE A 47 -17.74 0.37 0.27
C ILE A 47 -16.53 1.28 0.13
N SER A 48 -16.17 1.90 1.24
CA SER A 48 -14.92 2.63 1.37
C SER A 48 -13.75 1.65 1.46
N PHE A 49 -12.83 1.69 0.50
CA PHE A 49 -11.75 0.72 0.34
C PHE A 49 -10.40 1.41 0.15
N VAL A 50 -9.38 0.98 0.88
CA VAL A 50 -8.02 1.54 0.81
C VAL A 50 -7.08 0.63 0.04
N GLY A 51 -6.56 1.16 -1.07
CA GLY A 51 -5.40 0.64 -1.77
C GLY A 51 -4.10 1.18 -1.15
N TYR A 52 -3.23 0.29 -0.69
CA TYR A 52 -1.98 0.68 0.00
C TYR A 52 -0.69 0.19 -0.68
N GLY A 53 -0.82 -0.55 -1.79
CA GLY A 53 0.28 -0.98 -2.64
C GLY A 53 0.21 -0.36 -4.02
N SER A 54 0.28 -1.17 -5.07
CA SER A 54 0.24 -0.66 -6.46
C SER A 54 -1.06 0.09 -6.80
N LEU A 55 -2.14 -0.07 -6.05
CA LEU A 55 -3.36 0.72 -6.21
C LEU A 55 -3.22 2.20 -5.83
N ILE A 56 -2.18 2.59 -5.07
CA ILE A 56 -1.85 4.01 -4.86
C ILE A 56 -1.55 4.68 -6.22
N ASN A 57 -0.94 3.94 -7.16
CA ASN A 57 -0.72 4.41 -8.51
C ASN A 57 -2.04 4.36 -9.31
N LEU A 58 -2.64 5.52 -9.58
CA LEU A 58 -3.95 5.60 -10.25
C LEU A 58 -3.97 4.98 -11.64
N MET A 59 -2.84 4.92 -12.37
CA MET A 59 -2.77 4.20 -13.65
C MET A 59 -2.85 2.69 -13.47
N SER A 60 -2.33 2.16 -12.36
CA SER A 60 -2.51 0.75 -11.97
C SER A 60 -3.92 0.49 -11.43
N ALA A 61 -4.55 1.46 -10.77
CA ALA A 61 -5.93 1.37 -10.31
C ALA A 61 -6.95 1.32 -11.46
N ARG A 62 -6.75 2.13 -12.52
CA ARG A 62 -7.58 2.14 -13.75
C ARG A 62 -7.68 0.80 -14.48
N ARG A 63 -6.77 -0.14 -14.20
CA ARG A 63 -6.85 -1.50 -14.75
C ARG A 63 -7.92 -2.37 -14.07
N SER A 64 -8.45 -1.91 -12.95
CA SER A 64 -9.40 -2.64 -12.11
C SER A 64 -10.66 -1.83 -11.82
N PHE A 65 -10.60 -0.50 -11.89
CA PHE A 65 -11.69 0.39 -11.53
C PHE A 65 -12.06 1.30 -12.70
N SER A 66 -13.32 1.72 -12.74
CA SER A 66 -13.81 2.72 -13.69
C SER A 66 -13.15 4.08 -13.45
N ASP A 67 -13.15 4.94 -14.47
CA ASP A 67 -12.62 6.30 -14.34
C ASP A 67 -13.35 7.13 -13.28
N GLU A 68 -14.64 6.87 -13.05
CA GLU A 68 -15.40 7.52 -11.99
C GLU A 68 -14.85 7.18 -10.61
N VAL A 69 -14.65 5.89 -10.32
CA VAL A 69 -14.07 5.41 -9.05
C VAL A 69 -12.68 6.01 -8.84
N VAL A 70 -11.84 6.01 -9.89
CA VAL A 70 -10.48 6.56 -9.81
C VAL A 70 -10.48 8.08 -9.61
N ARG A 71 -11.43 8.81 -10.20
CA ARG A 71 -11.56 10.26 -10.04
C ARG A 71 -11.99 10.66 -8.62
N CYS A 72 -12.78 9.83 -7.96
CA CYS A 72 -13.22 10.03 -6.59
C CYS A 72 -12.22 9.52 -5.55
N ALA A 73 -11.06 9.01 -5.99
CA ALA A 73 -10.03 8.51 -5.08
C ALA A 73 -9.39 9.65 -4.29
N ARG A 74 -9.13 9.43 -3.01
CA ARG A 74 -8.51 10.43 -2.12
C ARG A 74 -7.40 9.84 -1.25
N PRO A 75 -6.34 10.59 -0.95
CA PRO A 75 -5.30 10.14 -0.05
C PRO A 75 -5.83 10.06 1.39
N VAL A 76 -5.44 9.02 2.12
CA VAL A 76 -5.87 8.77 3.50
C VAL A 76 -4.71 8.24 4.34
N VAL A 77 -4.87 8.30 5.66
CA VAL A 77 -4.09 7.53 6.62
C VAL A 77 -4.98 6.42 7.18
N VAL A 78 -4.42 5.21 7.25
CA VAL A 78 -5.01 4.04 7.89
C VAL A 78 -4.37 3.86 9.27
N LEU A 79 -5.22 3.71 10.29
CA LEU A 79 -4.82 3.58 11.70
C LEU A 79 -5.01 2.15 12.18
N GLY A 80 -4.16 1.70 13.10
CA GLY A 80 -4.29 0.37 13.71
C GLY A 80 -3.86 -0.75 12.77
N ALA A 81 -3.01 -0.45 11.78
CA ALA A 81 -2.49 -1.41 10.82
C ALA A 81 -1.10 -1.00 10.33
N ARG A 82 -0.29 -2.01 9.99
CA ARG A 82 1.04 -1.82 9.40
C ARG A 82 1.09 -2.37 7.98
N ARG A 83 1.78 -1.65 7.10
CA ARG A 83 2.09 -2.08 5.74
C ARG A 83 3.46 -2.76 5.71
N ILE A 84 3.55 -3.93 5.07
CA ILE A 84 4.75 -4.78 5.12
C ILE A 84 4.99 -5.52 3.79
N TYR A 85 6.25 -5.62 3.36
CA TYR A 85 6.66 -6.52 2.29
C TYR A 85 6.83 -7.94 2.82
N GLU A 86 5.84 -8.78 2.54
CA GLU A 86 5.87 -10.20 2.92
C GLU A 86 4.97 -11.08 2.04
N TYR A 87 4.16 -10.49 1.15
CA TYR A 87 3.36 -11.29 0.25
C TYR A 87 4.21 -11.74 -0.92
N VAL A 88 4.19 -13.04 -1.21
CA VAL A 88 4.91 -13.62 -2.35
C VAL A 88 4.12 -13.31 -3.62
N MET A 89 4.73 -12.55 -4.54
CA MET A 89 4.11 -12.14 -5.81
C MET A 89 3.54 -13.33 -6.57
N SER A 90 2.27 -13.23 -6.95
CA SER A 90 1.59 -14.26 -7.74
C SER A 90 2.21 -14.41 -9.15
N PRO A 91 1.99 -15.54 -9.84
CA PRO A 91 2.41 -15.70 -11.24
C PRO A 91 1.88 -14.58 -12.15
N ARG A 92 0.63 -14.15 -11.95
CA ARG A 92 0.04 -13.00 -12.67
C ARG A 92 0.80 -11.72 -12.39
N GLY A 93 1.14 -11.44 -11.14
CA GLY A 93 1.97 -10.29 -10.76
C GLY A 93 3.33 -10.30 -11.46
N ARG A 94 3.99 -11.46 -11.51
CA ARG A 94 5.26 -11.65 -12.22
C ARG A 94 5.13 -11.42 -13.73
N GLY A 95 4.00 -11.76 -14.34
CA GLY A 95 3.73 -11.43 -15.74
C GLY A 95 3.63 -9.91 -16.00
N ILE A 96 3.18 -9.13 -15.00
CA ILE A 96 3.01 -7.67 -15.11
C ILE A 96 4.31 -6.93 -14.78
N TYR A 97 4.95 -7.30 -13.68
CA TYR A 97 6.13 -6.59 -13.17
C TYR A 97 7.44 -7.20 -13.66
N GLY A 98 7.39 -8.33 -14.37
CA GLY A 98 8.55 -9.06 -14.85
C GLY A 98 9.04 -10.12 -13.86
N VAL A 99 10.00 -10.91 -14.32
CA VAL A 99 10.64 -11.96 -13.52
C VAL A 99 12.09 -11.59 -13.33
N ASP A 100 12.39 -10.82 -12.28
CA ASP A 100 13.80 -10.56 -11.94
C ASP A 100 14.32 -11.65 -11.01
N HIS A 101 14.88 -12.70 -11.63
CA HIS A 101 15.49 -13.81 -10.90
C HIS A 101 16.81 -13.44 -10.20
N ARG A 102 17.43 -12.30 -10.55
CA ARG A 102 18.81 -11.99 -10.12
C ARG A 102 18.90 -11.45 -8.70
N GLN A 103 17.78 -11.06 -8.08
CA GLN A 103 17.78 -10.41 -6.76
C GLN A 103 16.91 -11.11 -5.70
N GLY A 104 16.22 -12.21 -6.04
CA GLY A 104 15.33 -12.90 -5.09
C GLY A 104 14.14 -12.06 -4.58
N GLY A 105 13.92 -10.87 -5.15
CA GLY A 105 12.86 -9.95 -4.75
C GLY A 105 11.54 -10.30 -5.42
N TYR A 106 10.69 -11.08 -4.74
CA TYR A 106 9.30 -11.29 -5.15
C TYR A 106 8.30 -10.77 -4.10
N GLY A 107 8.76 -9.97 -3.15
CA GLY A 107 7.93 -9.36 -2.14
C GLY A 107 7.06 -8.28 -2.73
N VAL A 108 5.76 -8.38 -2.48
CA VAL A 108 4.81 -7.27 -2.65
C VAL A 108 4.16 -6.96 -1.31
N LEU A 109 3.46 -5.83 -1.27
CA LEU A 109 2.90 -5.31 -0.04
C LEU A 109 1.72 -6.17 0.42
N ASN A 110 1.72 -6.43 1.71
CA ASN A 110 0.60 -6.87 2.52
C ASN A 110 0.33 -5.80 3.59
N ALA A 111 -0.75 -5.95 4.32
CA ALA A 111 -1.00 -5.20 5.54
C ALA A 111 -1.51 -6.12 6.63
N ARG A 112 -1.17 -5.81 7.88
CA ARG A 112 -1.65 -6.54 9.07
C ARG A 112 -2.18 -5.55 10.09
N VAL A 113 -3.20 -5.97 10.84
CA VAL A 113 -3.66 -5.23 12.03
C VAL A 113 -2.48 -5.08 13.00
N SER A 114 -2.27 -3.87 13.51
CA SER A 114 -1.21 -3.53 14.45
C SER A 114 -1.61 -2.30 15.24
N LYS A 115 -1.73 -2.42 16.56
CA LYS A 115 -2.35 -1.41 17.42
C LYS A 115 -1.70 -0.03 17.32
N ASP A 116 -0.37 0.01 17.20
CA ASP A 116 0.42 1.23 17.33
C ASP A 116 1.02 1.70 15.99
N ASP A 117 0.69 1.03 14.89
CA ASP A 117 1.15 1.40 13.56
C ASP A 117 0.04 2.07 12.74
N TRP A 118 0.49 2.75 11.70
CA TRP A 118 -0.34 3.37 10.68
C TRP A 118 0.33 3.21 9.32
N PHE A 119 -0.40 3.49 8.25
CA PHE A 119 0.19 3.72 6.93
C PHE A 119 -0.69 4.66 6.11
N ASN A 120 -0.10 5.39 5.17
CA ASN A 120 -0.85 6.16 4.19
C ASN A 120 -1.28 5.32 2.98
N GLY A 121 -2.43 5.61 2.39
CA GLY A 121 -2.96 4.90 1.23
C GLY A 121 -3.88 5.78 0.39
N VAL A 122 -4.51 5.19 -0.63
CA VAL A 122 -5.53 5.86 -1.44
C VAL A 122 -6.85 5.13 -1.22
N GLU A 123 -7.85 5.88 -0.78
CA GLU A 123 -9.20 5.40 -0.58
C GLU A 123 -10.03 5.56 -1.85
N PHE A 124 -10.85 4.56 -2.13
CA PHE A 124 -11.79 4.49 -3.24
C PHE A 124 -13.19 4.19 -2.68
N GLN A 125 -14.23 4.68 -3.37
CA GLN A 125 -15.62 4.26 -3.12
C GLN A 125 -16.01 3.22 -4.17
N LEU A 126 -16.05 1.96 -3.75
CA LEU A 126 -16.24 0.82 -4.67
C LEU A 126 -17.68 0.32 -4.63
N ASP A 127 -18.20 -0.01 -5.79
CA ASP A 127 -19.45 -0.73 -5.97
C ASP A 127 -19.23 -2.22 -6.18
N ILE A 128 -20.33 -2.96 -6.38
CA ILE A 128 -20.28 -4.40 -6.56
C ILE A 128 -19.43 -4.80 -7.77
N ASP A 129 -19.52 -4.08 -8.89
CA ASP A 129 -18.77 -4.38 -10.12
C ASP A 129 -17.26 -4.14 -9.94
N ALA A 130 -16.90 -3.04 -9.26
CA ALA A 130 -15.51 -2.77 -8.89
C ALA A 130 -14.97 -3.82 -7.91
N PHE A 131 -15.78 -4.29 -6.96
CA PHE A 131 -15.38 -5.34 -6.01
C PHE A 131 -15.22 -6.71 -6.67
N GLN A 132 -16.07 -7.07 -7.64
CA GLN A 132 -15.89 -8.27 -8.45
C GLN A 132 -14.56 -8.23 -9.22
N SER A 133 -14.26 -7.08 -9.83
CA SER A 133 -12.98 -6.85 -10.52
C SER A 133 -11.78 -6.97 -9.57
N LEU A 134 -11.92 -6.47 -8.35
CA LEU A 134 -10.93 -6.59 -7.29
C LEU A 134 -10.74 -8.05 -6.83
N GLN A 135 -11.83 -8.80 -6.65
CA GLN A 135 -11.81 -10.20 -6.21
C GLN A 135 -11.07 -11.12 -7.22
N ILE A 136 -11.21 -10.83 -8.52
CA ILE A 136 -10.46 -11.52 -9.59
C ILE A 136 -8.97 -11.20 -9.54
N ARG A 137 -8.63 -9.98 -9.11
CA ARG A 137 -7.25 -9.49 -9.05
C ARG A 137 -6.52 -9.98 -7.79
N GLU A 138 -7.19 -9.97 -6.65
CA GLU A 138 -6.58 -10.08 -5.32
C GLU A 138 -7.05 -11.36 -4.58
N SER A 139 -6.60 -12.51 -5.06
CA SER A 139 -6.93 -13.79 -4.42
C SER A 139 -6.17 -14.00 -3.10
N ALA A 140 -6.83 -14.72 -2.17
CA ALA A 140 -6.30 -15.06 -0.84
C ALA A 140 -6.20 -13.91 0.18
N TYR A 141 -6.75 -12.73 -0.13
CA TYR A 141 -6.81 -11.60 0.79
C TYR A 141 -8.18 -11.52 1.47
N ASP A 142 -8.18 -11.45 2.80
CA ASP A 142 -9.36 -11.07 3.57
C ASP A 142 -9.55 -9.54 3.50
N LEU A 143 -10.79 -9.07 3.66
CA LEU A 143 -11.10 -7.65 3.86
C LEU A 143 -11.16 -7.39 5.36
N LEU A 144 -10.26 -6.54 5.84
CA LEU A 144 -10.23 -6.12 7.22
C LEU A 144 -10.70 -4.67 7.30
N PRO A 145 -11.57 -4.33 8.25
CA PRO A 145 -11.87 -2.94 8.52
C PRO A 145 -10.64 -2.22 9.09
N ALA A 146 -10.62 -0.90 8.98
CA ALA A 146 -9.73 0.00 9.71
C ALA A 146 -10.37 1.38 9.87
N TRP A 147 -9.89 2.11 10.87
CA TRP A 147 -10.16 3.54 10.96
C TRP A 147 -9.26 4.28 9.97
N THR A 148 -9.84 5.23 9.25
CA THR A 148 -9.12 6.09 8.32
C THR A 148 -9.40 7.55 8.61
N VAL A 149 -8.42 8.39 8.29
CA VAL A 149 -8.56 9.85 8.29
C VAL A 149 -8.10 10.38 6.95
N ASP A 150 -8.71 11.45 6.48
CA ASP A 150 -8.32 12.13 5.25
C ASP A 150 -6.92 12.72 5.40
N TRP A 151 -6.08 12.54 4.38
CA TRP A 151 -4.71 13.04 4.38
C TRP A 151 -4.64 14.57 4.30
N GLU A 152 -5.61 15.22 3.66
CA GLU A 152 -5.53 16.65 3.34
C GLU A 152 -6.14 17.56 4.42
N GLN A 153 -6.90 16.99 5.35
CA GLN A 153 -7.72 17.75 6.28
C GLN A 153 -7.14 17.71 7.69
N ASP A 154 -6.91 18.89 8.27
CA ASP A 154 -6.29 19.04 9.60
C ASP A 154 -7.13 18.38 10.71
N VAL A 155 -8.46 18.37 10.54
CA VAL A 155 -9.41 17.82 11.51
C VAL A 155 -10.57 17.17 10.78
N GLN A 156 -10.55 15.83 10.72
CA GLN A 156 -11.73 15.04 10.36
C GLN A 156 -11.97 13.96 11.40
N GLU A 157 -13.26 13.65 11.60
CA GLU A 157 -13.66 12.48 12.36
C GLU A 157 -13.20 11.23 11.60
N PRO A 158 -12.48 10.30 12.27
CA PRO A 158 -12.11 9.03 11.67
C PRO A 158 -13.34 8.28 11.16
N HIS A 159 -13.26 7.74 9.94
CA HIS A 159 -14.32 6.93 9.35
C HIS A 159 -13.85 5.50 9.11
N LEU A 160 -14.80 4.63 8.82
CA LEU A 160 -14.54 3.22 8.58
C LEU A 160 -14.23 2.98 7.10
N SER A 161 -13.13 2.29 6.83
CA SER A 161 -12.80 1.76 5.50
C SER A 161 -12.26 0.34 5.60
N TYR A 162 -12.18 -0.35 4.47
CA TYR A 162 -11.62 -1.70 4.38
C TYR A 162 -10.28 -1.71 3.67
N PHE A 163 -9.39 -2.63 4.04
CA PHE A 163 -8.15 -2.91 3.33
C PHE A 163 -7.95 -4.42 3.18
N LEU A 164 -7.13 -4.81 2.21
CA LEU A 164 -6.81 -6.22 1.98
C LEU A 164 -5.74 -6.72 2.95
N SER A 165 -5.88 -7.93 3.50
CA SER A 165 -4.84 -8.58 4.28
C SER A 165 -4.74 -10.06 3.94
N CYS A 166 -3.57 -10.51 3.51
CA CYS A 166 -3.29 -11.93 3.38
C CYS A 166 -2.78 -12.44 4.73
N ARG A 167 -3.50 -13.38 5.33
CA ARG A 167 -3.16 -14.00 6.62
C ARG A 167 -2.77 -15.46 6.52
N ARG A 168 -2.91 -16.04 5.32
CA ARG A 168 -2.67 -17.46 5.05
C ARG A 168 -1.25 -17.62 4.54
N GLU A 169 -0.51 -18.57 5.08
CA GLU A 169 0.85 -18.88 4.58
C GLU A 169 0.83 -19.53 3.20
N THR A 170 -0.25 -20.25 2.90
CA THR A 170 -0.47 -20.87 1.59
C THR A 170 -1.90 -20.68 1.09
N PHE A 171 -2.07 -20.65 -0.23
CA PHE A 171 -3.37 -20.64 -0.90
C PHE A 171 -3.27 -21.29 -2.28
N GLY A 172 -4.13 -22.27 -2.56
CA GLY A 172 -4.11 -23.01 -3.84
C GLY A 172 -2.77 -23.72 -4.11
N GLY A 173 -2.13 -24.27 -3.06
CA GLY A 173 -0.84 -24.96 -3.17
C GLY A 173 0.38 -24.05 -3.34
N ARG A 174 0.20 -22.72 -3.34
CA ARG A 174 1.26 -21.72 -3.45
C ARG A 174 1.55 -21.07 -2.10
N GLN A 175 2.81 -20.82 -1.79
CA GLN A 175 3.20 -19.93 -0.69
C GLN A 175 2.75 -18.49 -0.98
N THR A 176 2.04 -17.90 -0.02
CA THR A 176 1.51 -16.53 -0.09
C THR A 176 2.24 -15.57 0.84
N ILE A 177 2.80 -16.05 1.96
CA ILE A 177 3.54 -15.22 2.91
C ILE A 177 4.99 -15.74 3.06
N ASP A 178 5.94 -14.83 2.97
CA ASP A 178 7.36 -15.00 3.30
C ASP A 178 7.87 -13.68 3.93
N SER A 179 8.04 -13.66 5.25
CA SER A 179 8.50 -12.45 5.94
C SER A 179 10.00 -12.16 5.73
N GLY A 180 10.76 -13.06 5.10
CA GLY A 180 12.17 -12.86 4.73
C GLY A 180 12.36 -12.27 3.34
N ILE A 181 11.28 -12.14 2.57
CA ILE A 181 11.33 -11.74 1.17
C ILE A 181 11.73 -10.27 1.00
N LEU A 182 12.48 -9.97 -0.07
CA LEU A 182 12.78 -8.58 -0.44
C LEU A 182 11.69 -8.02 -1.37
N PRO A 183 11.45 -6.70 -1.33
CA PRO A 183 10.57 -6.03 -2.30
C PRO A 183 10.98 -6.36 -3.74
N HIS A 184 10.00 -6.60 -4.61
CA HIS A 184 10.23 -6.67 -6.05
C HIS A 184 10.51 -5.25 -6.59
N PRO A 185 11.66 -4.96 -7.21
CA PRO A 185 12.09 -3.59 -7.54
C PRO A 185 11.06 -2.79 -8.36
N LYS A 186 10.58 -3.36 -9.47
CA LYS A 186 9.58 -2.67 -10.33
C LYS A 186 8.21 -2.49 -9.67
N TYR A 187 7.83 -3.37 -8.75
CA TYR A 187 6.57 -3.20 -8.02
C TYR A 187 6.71 -2.08 -6.99
N HIS A 188 7.85 -2.04 -6.30
CA HIS A 188 8.19 -0.98 -5.36
C HIS A 188 8.24 0.38 -6.05
N GLU A 189 8.92 0.48 -7.20
CA GLU A 189 8.95 1.70 -8.05
C GLU A 189 7.54 2.19 -8.39
N VAL A 190 6.64 1.31 -8.83
CA VAL A 190 5.24 1.68 -9.12
C VAL A 190 4.52 2.24 -7.88
N CYS A 191 4.79 1.69 -6.70
CA CYS A 191 4.21 2.20 -5.45
C CYS A 191 4.76 3.58 -5.10
N GLU A 192 6.08 3.77 -5.19
CA GLU A 192 6.72 5.06 -4.93
C GLU A 192 6.27 6.14 -5.93
N ASP A 193 6.14 5.79 -7.21
CA ASP A 193 5.62 6.71 -8.24
C ASP A 193 4.20 7.14 -7.95
N GLY A 194 3.35 6.20 -7.51
CA GLY A 194 2.00 6.52 -7.05
C GLY A 194 2.02 7.49 -5.87
N CYS A 195 2.89 7.26 -4.89
CA CYS A 195 3.02 8.13 -3.73
C CYS A 195 3.54 9.53 -4.11
N ARG A 196 4.55 9.59 -4.98
CA ARG A 196 5.15 10.84 -5.47
C ARG A 196 4.15 11.68 -6.27
N ALA A 197 3.23 11.03 -6.98
CA ALA A 197 2.16 11.70 -7.69
C ALA A 197 1.11 12.34 -6.76
N VAL A 198 1.01 11.89 -5.50
CA VAL A 198 0.25 12.57 -4.45
C VAL A 198 1.07 13.74 -3.92
N SER A 199 2.18 13.48 -3.21
CA SER A 199 3.11 14.52 -2.76
C SER A 199 4.44 13.92 -2.30
N GLY A 200 5.45 14.77 -2.10
CA GLY A 200 6.71 14.36 -1.48
C GLY A 200 6.53 13.83 -0.05
N ASP A 201 5.68 14.50 0.74
CA ASP A 201 5.39 14.07 2.12
C ASP A 201 4.64 12.75 2.17
N PHE A 202 3.74 12.49 1.21
CA PHE A 202 3.05 11.22 1.08
C PHE A 202 4.04 10.09 0.77
N LEU A 203 5.04 10.33 -0.08
CA LEU A 203 6.14 9.37 -0.30
C LEU A 203 7.01 9.16 0.95
N ASN A 204 7.33 10.22 1.67
CA ASN A 204 8.11 10.13 2.91
C ASN A 204 7.37 9.32 3.98
N ALA A 205 6.07 9.60 4.17
CA ALA A 205 5.20 8.82 5.03
C ALA A 205 5.12 7.35 4.58
N PHE A 206 5.06 7.11 3.26
CA PHE A 206 5.07 5.77 2.72
C PHE A 206 6.30 4.98 3.16
N ARG A 207 7.49 5.57 3.05
CA ARG A 207 8.76 4.96 3.45
C ARG A 207 8.85 4.78 4.97
N ALA A 208 8.45 5.79 5.75
CA ALA A 208 8.50 5.75 7.22
C ALA A 208 7.55 4.70 7.82
N SER A 209 6.45 4.40 7.14
CA SER A 209 5.39 3.51 7.65
C SER A 209 5.42 2.10 7.02
N THR A 210 6.41 1.79 6.17
CA THR A 210 6.51 0.50 5.48
C THR A 210 7.59 -0.36 6.08
N TRP A 211 7.28 -1.64 6.28
CA TRP A 211 8.17 -2.63 6.87
C TRP A 211 8.73 -3.59 5.82
N VAL A 212 9.99 -3.99 5.97
CA VAL A 212 10.66 -5.05 5.21
C VAL A 212 11.40 -5.91 6.22
N ARG A 213 11.18 -7.24 6.22
CA ARG A 213 11.86 -8.17 7.15
C ARG A 213 11.73 -7.76 8.62
N ASN A 214 10.56 -7.26 9.01
CA ASN A 214 10.27 -6.76 10.36
C ASN A 214 11.12 -5.55 10.81
N VAL A 215 11.69 -4.79 9.88
CA VAL A 215 12.33 -3.50 10.14
C VAL A 215 11.65 -2.43 9.29
N ARG A 216 11.51 -1.20 9.79
CA ARG A 216 10.97 -0.10 8.98
C ARG A 216 11.99 0.26 7.88
N MET A 217 11.49 0.59 6.69
CA MET A 217 12.36 0.99 5.58
C MET A 217 13.19 2.23 5.91
N SER A 218 12.64 3.16 6.71
CA SER A 218 13.36 4.35 7.21
C SER A 218 14.52 4.04 8.15
N ASP A 219 14.48 2.89 8.83
CA ASP A 219 15.45 2.53 9.87
C ASP A 219 16.58 1.67 9.30
N THR A 220 16.48 1.28 8.02
CA THR A 220 17.54 0.54 7.34
C THR A 220 18.63 1.54 6.96
N PRO A 221 19.89 1.35 7.42
CA PRO A 221 20.98 2.23 7.02
C PRO A 221 21.05 2.23 5.49
N GLU A 222 21.11 3.42 4.88
CA GLU A 222 21.31 3.49 3.44
C GLU A 222 22.52 2.61 3.09
N PRO A 223 22.40 1.73 2.07
CA PRO A 223 23.54 0.97 1.63
C PRO A 223 24.60 2.01 1.30
N HIS A 224 25.71 2.00 2.05
CA HIS A 224 26.86 2.85 1.76
C HIS A 224 27.23 2.57 0.31
N HIS A 225 26.76 3.42 -0.61
CA HIS A 225 27.28 3.42 -1.95
C HIS A 225 28.74 3.76 -1.75
N PRO A 226 29.67 2.82 -2.05
CA PRO A 226 31.08 3.13 -1.93
C PRO A 226 31.26 4.41 -2.72
N ALA A 227 31.75 5.46 -2.04
CA ALA A 227 31.96 6.77 -2.64
C ALA A 227 32.58 6.49 -4.00
N ARG A 228 31.93 6.95 -5.08
CA ARG A 228 32.50 6.85 -6.43
C ARG A 228 33.89 7.42 -6.27
N SER A 229 34.90 6.56 -6.30
CA SER A 229 36.28 7.01 -6.32
C SER A 229 36.34 7.83 -7.59
N ASP A 230 36.46 9.15 -7.42
CA ASP A 230 36.71 10.08 -8.51
C ASP A 230 38.03 9.62 -9.15
N ASP A 231 37.90 8.73 -10.12
CA ASP A 231 38.95 8.31 -11.02
C ASP A 231 39.20 9.52 -11.92
N SER A 232 39.91 10.48 -11.35
CA SER A 232 40.54 11.60 -12.03
C SER A 232 41.70 11.07 -12.86
N GLY A 233 41.36 10.22 -13.83
CA GLY A 233 42.22 9.86 -14.95
C GLY A 233 42.45 11.10 -15.81
N GLN A 234 43.38 11.95 -15.38
CA GLN A 234 44.07 12.88 -16.26
C GLN A 234 44.82 12.05 -17.32
N SER A 235 44.21 11.92 -18.50
CA SER A 235 44.93 11.48 -19.69
C SER A 235 45.97 12.56 -20.06
N PRO A 236 47.27 12.24 -20.16
CA PRO A 236 48.23 13.17 -20.70
C PRO A 236 47.98 13.33 -22.21
N ILE A 237 47.90 14.58 -22.65
CA ILE A 237 47.95 14.95 -24.06
C ILE A 237 49.35 14.57 -24.57
N VAL A 238 49.42 13.56 -25.44
CA VAL A 238 50.64 13.31 -26.24
C VAL A 238 50.49 14.11 -27.52
N ALA A 239 51.35 15.12 -27.68
CA ALA A 239 51.57 15.81 -28.93
C ALA A 239 52.74 15.15 -29.65
N GLU A 240 52.50 14.67 -30.87
CA GLU A 240 53.47 14.57 -31.97
C GLU A 240 52.73 14.52 -33.31
#